data_AF-A0A7Y4TP94-F1
#
_entry.id   AF-A0A7Y4TP94-F1
#
_cell.length_a   1.000
_cell.length_b   1.000
_cell.length_c   1.000
_cell.angle_alpha   90.00
_cell.angle_beta   90.00
_cell.angle_gamma   90.00
#
_symmetry.space_group_name_H-M   'P 1'
#
loop_
_entity.id
_entity.type
_entity.pdbx_description
1 polymer ?
#
loop_
_entity_poly.entity_id
_entity_poly.type
_entity_poly.pdbx_seq_one_letter_code
_entity_poly.pdbx_strand_id
1 'polypeptide(L)'
;MSKLFERFIRPALFKLNAESAHDAGIAVLRLGLGSETAQRSASRKYRGRFPFAVERFGLKFDNPIGIAAGFDKNARVVNQLASLGFGFVEVGTITLHPQPGNEKPRMFRLPEDEALINRLGFNNDGAKVVVERLSKLDRKCIVGVNIGKNKNVPNDEAVENYLATFEYVHPAADYVAVNISSPNTPNLRELQRTENLDELLGALQKRNLELGLKPLLVKIAPDLSDSEVESIVIVCRKHKVAGMIATNTTISRE
;
A
#
# COMPACT_ATOMS: atom_id res chain seq x y z
N MET A 1 23.04 -9.97 0.53
CA MET A 1 22.47 -9.96 1.90
C MET A 1 23.41 -10.75 2.81
N SER A 2 23.03 -11.17 4.03
CA SER A 2 23.92 -12.06 4.80
C SER A 2 23.95 -13.45 4.15
N LYS A 3 25.13 -14.08 4.08
CA LYS A 3 25.28 -15.46 3.55
C LYS A 3 24.37 -16.47 4.27
N LEU A 4 24.06 -16.21 5.55
CA LEU A 4 23.12 -16.99 6.37
C LEU A 4 21.69 -16.94 5.80
N PHE A 5 21.22 -15.74 5.43
CA PHE A 5 19.87 -15.58 4.89
C PHE A 5 19.72 -16.31 3.56
N GLU A 6 20.67 -16.11 2.64
CA GLU A 6 20.61 -16.68 1.30
C GLU A 6 20.75 -18.21 1.32
N ARG A 7 21.62 -18.77 2.18
CA ARG A 7 21.93 -20.20 2.19
C ARG A 7 20.97 -21.05 3.03
N PHE A 8 20.35 -20.48 4.07
CA PHE A 8 19.55 -21.27 5.01
C PHE A 8 18.12 -20.75 5.17
N ILE A 9 17.95 -19.44 5.43
CA ILE A 9 16.63 -18.87 5.73
C ILE A 9 15.74 -18.82 4.49
N ARG A 10 16.27 -18.32 3.36
CA ARG A 10 15.52 -18.23 2.09
C ARG A 10 15.08 -19.61 1.61
N PRO A 11 15.93 -20.65 1.50
CA PRO A 11 15.48 -21.99 1.11
C PRO A 11 14.41 -22.57 2.04
N ALA A 12 14.52 -22.36 3.36
CA ALA A 12 13.50 -22.81 4.31
C ALA A 12 12.16 -22.11 4.10
N LEU A 13 12.14 -20.79 3.94
CA LEU A 13 10.93 -20.02 3.63
C LEU A 13 10.32 -20.39 2.28
N PHE A 14 11.13 -20.86 1.33
CA PHE A 14 10.68 -21.31 0.01
C PHE A 14 10.01 -22.69 0.03
N LYS A 15 10.13 -23.45 1.14
CA LYS A 15 9.35 -24.68 1.37
C LYS A 15 7.92 -24.42 1.87
N LEU A 16 7.65 -23.25 2.45
CA LEU A 16 6.30 -22.88 2.88
C LEU A 16 5.45 -22.43 1.68
N ASN A 17 4.12 -22.43 1.81
CA ASN A 17 3.31 -21.68 0.83
C ASN A 17 3.60 -20.17 0.96
N ALA A 18 3.40 -19.41 -0.12
CA ALA A 18 3.83 -18.01 -0.19
C ALA A 18 3.18 -17.12 0.88
N GLU A 19 1.89 -17.33 1.16
CA GLU A 19 1.16 -16.54 2.16
C GLU A 19 1.64 -16.86 3.58
N SER A 20 1.88 -18.13 3.92
CA SER A 20 2.47 -18.52 5.21
C SER A 20 3.91 -18.01 5.38
N ALA A 21 4.71 -18.00 4.31
CA ALA A 21 6.06 -17.43 4.35
C ALA A 21 6.02 -15.92 4.62
N HIS A 22 5.05 -15.21 4.03
CA HIS A 22 4.82 -13.79 4.28
C HIS A 22 4.39 -13.55 5.75
N ASP A 23 3.42 -14.31 6.26
CA ASP A 23 2.97 -14.19 7.65
C ASP A 23 4.10 -14.47 8.65
N ALA A 24 4.94 -15.47 8.37
CA ALA A 24 6.14 -15.75 9.15
C ALA A 24 7.15 -14.60 9.10
N GLY A 25 7.36 -14.00 7.93
CA GLY A 25 8.21 -12.80 7.77
C GLY A 25 7.72 -11.62 8.60
N ILE A 26 6.41 -11.36 8.60
CA ILE A 26 5.79 -10.33 9.45
C ILE A 26 6.03 -10.66 10.93
N ALA A 27 5.82 -11.91 11.36
CA ALA A 27 6.06 -12.31 12.74
C ALA A 27 7.54 -12.13 13.16
N VAL A 28 8.48 -12.50 12.30
CA VAL A 28 9.91 -12.31 12.53
C VAL A 28 10.27 -10.84 12.64
N LEU A 29 9.72 -9.97 11.79
CA LEU A 29 9.92 -8.53 11.91
C LEU A 29 9.38 -8.00 13.25
N ARG A 30 8.13 -8.35 13.60
CA ARG A 30 7.50 -7.91 14.85
C ARG A 30 8.29 -8.33 16.09
N LEU A 31 8.81 -9.56 16.11
CA LEU A 31 9.52 -10.10 17.27
C LEU A 31 10.99 -9.68 17.27
N GLY A 32 11.69 -9.90 16.15
CA GLY A 32 13.13 -9.66 16.03
C GLY A 32 13.51 -8.18 16.05
N LEU A 33 12.60 -7.29 15.63
CA LEU A 33 12.75 -5.84 15.71
C LEU A 33 11.64 -5.23 16.58
N GLY A 34 11.15 -5.98 17.58
CA GLY A 34 10.07 -5.54 18.47
C GLY A 34 10.50 -4.45 19.45
N SER A 35 11.77 -4.44 19.87
CA SER A 35 12.29 -3.45 20.82
C SER A 35 12.94 -2.25 20.12
N GLU A 36 12.90 -1.08 20.75
CA GLU A 36 13.59 0.11 20.24
C GLU A 36 15.09 -0.11 20.08
N THR A 37 15.73 -0.86 20.98
CA THR A 37 17.17 -1.15 20.90
C THR A 37 17.49 -1.97 19.65
N ALA A 38 16.67 -2.97 19.33
CA ALA A 38 16.83 -3.78 18.12
C ALA A 38 16.63 -2.93 16.85
N GLN A 39 15.59 -2.09 16.83
CA GLN A 39 15.34 -1.16 15.73
C GLN A 39 16.49 -0.17 15.55
N ARG A 40 16.98 0.47 16.63
CA ARG A 40 18.13 1.41 16.57
C ARG A 40 19.39 0.72 16.06
N SER A 41 19.65 -0.51 16.49
CA SER A 41 20.79 -1.30 15.99
C SER A 41 20.67 -1.59 14.49
N ALA A 42 19.48 -2.01 14.03
CA ALA A 42 19.20 -2.22 12.62
C ALA A 42 19.35 -0.92 11.82
N SER A 43 18.76 0.19 12.29
CA SER A 43 18.84 1.49 11.64
C SER A 43 20.28 1.95 11.45
N ARG A 44 21.17 1.76 12.44
CA ARG A 44 22.60 2.13 12.31
C ARG A 44 23.28 1.44 11.13
N LYS A 45 22.85 0.22 10.77
CA LYS A 45 23.43 -0.55 9.66
C LYS A 45 22.92 -0.09 8.29
N TYR A 46 21.70 0.44 8.22
CA TYR A 46 21.03 0.76 6.96
C TYR A 46 20.87 2.26 6.68
N ARG A 47 20.94 3.11 7.71
CA ARG A 47 20.87 4.57 7.60
C ARG A 47 22.09 5.12 6.84
N GLY A 48 21.89 6.15 6.04
CA GLY A 48 22.95 6.79 5.26
C GLY A 48 23.39 6.04 4.01
N ARG A 49 22.70 4.94 3.63
CA ARG A 49 22.96 4.25 2.35
C ARG A 49 22.58 5.06 1.12
N PHE A 50 21.67 6.01 1.28
CA PHE A 50 21.29 6.95 0.23
C PHE A 50 21.92 8.31 0.54
N PRO A 51 22.60 8.94 -0.43
CA PRO A 51 23.31 10.19 -0.21
C PRO A 51 22.39 11.42 -0.18
N PHE A 52 21.09 11.26 -0.45
CA PHE A 52 20.15 12.38 -0.52
C PHE A 52 18.74 12.02 -0.03
N ALA A 53 18.06 13.04 0.50
CA ALA A 53 16.63 13.04 0.74
C ALA A 53 15.88 13.49 -0.53
N VAL A 54 14.59 13.14 -0.61
CA VAL A 54 13.71 13.53 -1.73
C VAL A 54 12.53 14.31 -1.17
N GLU A 55 12.26 15.49 -1.72
CA GLU A 55 11.08 16.29 -1.38
C GLU A 55 10.04 16.18 -2.50
N ARG A 56 8.87 15.60 -2.19
CA ARG A 56 7.76 15.42 -3.13
C ARG A 56 6.43 15.52 -2.38
N PHE A 57 5.43 16.09 -3.05
CA PHE A 57 4.08 16.25 -2.48
C PHE A 57 4.04 17.06 -1.17
N GLY A 58 5.03 17.92 -0.93
CA GLY A 58 5.19 18.62 0.36
C GLY A 58 5.70 17.73 1.49
N LEU A 59 6.12 16.49 1.20
CA LEU A 59 6.71 15.56 2.14
C LEU A 59 8.21 15.42 1.88
N LYS A 60 8.97 15.24 2.96
CA LYS A 60 10.41 14.98 2.91
C LYS A 60 10.68 13.52 3.22
N PHE A 61 11.06 12.77 2.20
CA PHE A 61 11.46 11.38 2.27
C PHE A 61 12.96 11.29 2.53
N ASP A 62 13.37 10.53 3.56
CA ASP A 62 14.79 10.33 3.88
C ASP A 62 15.57 9.69 2.73
N ASN A 63 14.88 8.92 1.88
CA ASN A 63 15.41 8.32 0.66
C ASN A 63 14.24 7.92 -0.28
N PRO A 64 14.51 7.64 -1.58
CA PRO A 64 13.45 7.36 -2.55
C PRO A 64 12.87 5.94 -2.47
N ILE A 65 13.38 5.05 -1.62
CA ILE A 65 12.99 3.64 -1.59
C ILE A 65 12.01 3.39 -0.45
N GLY A 66 10.84 2.84 -0.78
CA GLY A 66 9.81 2.49 0.19
C GLY A 66 9.26 1.08 0.01
N ILE A 67 8.38 0.70 0.93
CA ILE A 67 7.62 -0.54 0.85
C ILE A 67 6.25 -0.25 0.23
N ALA A 68 5.93 -0.97 -0.84
CA ALA A 68 4.65 -0.86 -1.53
C ALA A 68 3.49 -1.44 -0.69
N ALA A 69 2.26 -0.95 -0.96
CA ALA A 69 1.04 -1.55 -0.43
C ALA A 69 0.94 -3.04 -0.75
N GLY A 70 0.29 -3.77 0.14
CA GLY A 70 0.11 -5.21 0.08
C GLY A 70 1.10 -5.99 0.94
N PHE A 71 2.22 -5.38 1.35
CA PHE A 71 3.15 -6.00 2.29
C PHE A 71 2.66 -5.89 3.74
N ASP A 72 2.61 -4.69 4.32
CA ASP A 72 2.04 -4.46 5.65
C ASP A 72 0.61 -3.93 5.55
N LYS A 73 -0.35 -4.82 5.27
CA LYS A 73 -1.75 -4.45 5.06
C LYS A 73 -2.41 -3.82 6.29
N ASN A 74 -1.87 -4.09 7.47
CA ASN A 74 -2.55 -3.96 8.75
C ASN A 74 -1.75 -3.12 9.77
N ALA A 75 -0.74 -2.37 9.31
CA ALA A 75 0.16 -1.54 10.12
C ALA A 75 0.83 -2.29 11.29
N ARG A 76 1.32 -3.51 11.04
CA ARG A 76 1.90 -4.39 12.05
C ARG A 76 3.41 -4.19 12.25
N VAL A 77 4.10 -3.68 11.24
CA VAL A 77 5.58 -3.67 11.16
C VAL A 77 6.17 -2.38 10.57
N VAL A 78 5.41 -1.28 10.54
CA VAL A 78 5.84 0.01 9.94
C VAL A 78 7.22 0.45 10.44
N ASN A 79 7.42 0.56 11.76
CA ASN A 79 8.70 1.01 12.33
C ASN A 79 9.83 -0.01 12.12
N GLN A 80 9.50 -1.29 12.08
CA GLN A 80 10.47 -2.34 11.79
C GLN A 80 10.97 -2.23 10.35
N LEU A 81 10.08 -1.99 9.39
CA LEU A 81 10.44 -1.73 8.00
C LEU A 81 11.27 -0.44 7.88
N ALA A 82 10.85 0.65 8.51
CA ALA A 82 11.64 1.89 8.56
C ALA A 82 13.06 1.63 9.11
N SER A 83 13.19 0.81 10.16
CA SER A 83 14.48 0.47 10.75
C SER A 83 15.40 -0.35 9.84
N LEU A 84 14.85 -1.01 8.82
CA LEU A 84 15.60 -1.68 7.76
C LEU A 84 16.05 -0.74 6.63
N GLY A 85 15.77 0.56 6.73
CA GLY A 85 16.27 1.60 5.84
C GLY A 85 15.28 2.12 4.81
N PHE A 86 14.03 1.65 4.81
CA PHE A 86 12.98 2.17 3.93
C PHE A 86 12.61 3.60 4.35
N GLY A 87 12.64 4.53 3.38
CA GLY A 87 12.33 5.95 3.60
C GLY A 87 10.83 6.21 3.79
N PHE A 88 9.98 5.29 3.35
CA PHE A 88 8.54 5.31 3.58
C PHE A 88 7.93 3.90 3.53
N VAL A 89 6.74 3.76 4.11
CA VAL A 89 5.94 2.53 4.07
C VAL A 89 4.52 2.88 3.64
N GLU A 90 4.02 2.22 2.60
CA GLU A 90 2.61 2.29 2.21
C GLU A 90 1.83 1.13 2.83
N VAL A 91 1.02 1.43 3.85
CA VAL A 91 0.14 0.47 4.54
C VAL A 91 -1.13 0.24 3.73
N GLY A 92 -1.66 -0.99 3.76
CA GLY A 92 -2.92 -1.35 3.12
C GLY A 92 -2.73 -2.32 1.96
N THR A 93 -3.69 -2.49 1.05
CA THR A 93 -4.94 -1.71 0.93
C THR A 93 -5.92 -1.97 2.07
N ILE A 94 -6.38 -0.88 2.69
CA ILE A 94 -7.38 -0.85 3.76
C ILE A 94 -8.76 -0.64 3.17
N THR A 95 -9.77 -1.31 3.72
CA THR A 95 -11.18 -1.10 3.40
C THR A 95 -11.92 -0.58 4.63
N LEU A 96 -13.11 0.01 4.47
CA LEU A 96 -13.92 0.53 5.59
C LEU A 96 -14.13 -0.53 6.67
N HIS A 97 -14.70 -1.68 6.27
CA HIS A 97 -14.91 -2.83 7.13
C HIS A 97 -13.82 -3.89 6.95
N PRO A 98 -13.51 -4.71 7.98
CA PRO A 98 -12.63 -5.85 7.82
C PRO A 98 -13.16 -6.83 6.77
N GLN A 99 -12.26 -7.48 6.05
CA GLN A 99 -12.64 -8.58 5.16
C GLN A 99 -11.53 -9.63 5.05
N PRO A 100 -11.88 -10.92 4.93
CA PRO A 100 -10.90 -12.01 4.90
C PRO A 100 -10.15 -12.11 3.57
N GLY A 101 -10.65 -11.46 2.51
CA GLY A 101 -10.20 -11.58 1.12
C GLY A 101 -10.74 -12.81 0.40
N ASN A 102 -10.13 -13.20 -0.72
CA ASN A 102 -10.53 -14.40 -1.47
C ASN A 102 -10.06 -15.70 -0.80
N GLU A 103 -10.61 -16.84 -1.20
CA GLU A 103 -10.23 -18.15 -0.65
C GLU A 103 -8.77 -18.51 -0.92
N LYS A 104 -8.16 -19.26 0.00
CA LYS A 104 -6.79 -19.77 -0.13
C LYS A 104 -6.80 -21.10 -0.94
N PRO A 105 -5.74 -21.42 -1.69
CA PRO A 105 -4.51 -20.63 -1.91
C PRO A 105 -4.72 -19.49 -2.92
N ARG A 106 -4.09 -18.35 -2.63
CA ARG A 106 -4.27 -17.09 -3.35
C ARG A 106 -2.99 -16.30 -3.57
N MET A 107 -1.84 -16.90 -3.30
CA MET A 107 -0.52 -16.32 -3.52
C MET A 107 0.44 -17.43 -3.96
N PHE A 108 1.11 -17.21 -5.08
CA PHE A 108 1.92 -18.20 -5.77
C PHE A 108 3.24 -17.56 -6.18
N ARG A 109 4.35 -18.24 -5.90
CA ARG A 109 5.69 -17.79 -6.31
C ARG A 109 6.06 -18.46 -7.63
N LEU A 110 6.72 -17.73 -8.51
CA LEU A 110 7.38 -18.24 -9.71
C LEU A 110 8.88 -17.92 -9.55
N PRO A 111 9.65 -18.80 -8.88
CA PRO A 111 11.04 -18.47 -8.52
C PRO A 111 11.96 -18.25 -9.72
N GLU A 112 11.73 -18.95 -10.82
CA GLU A 112 12.51 -18.85 -12.06
C GLU A 112 12.35 -17.47 -12.72
N ASP A 113 11.14 -16.90 -12.65
CA ASP A 113 10.80 -15.59 -13.19
C ASP A 113 11.01 -14.44 -12.19
N GLU A 114 11.50 -14.75 -10.99
CA GLU A 114 11.51 -13.83 -9.84
C GLU A 114 10.14 -13.16 -9.56
N ALA A 115 9.04 -13.85 -9.89
CA ALA A 115 7.71 -13.28 -9.93
C ALA A 115 6.75 -13.86 -8.87
N LEU A 116 5.60 -13.20 -8.73
CA LEU A 116 4.52 -13.60 -7.85
C LEU A 116 3.16 -13.32 -8.48
N ILE A 117 2.27 -14.32 -8.44
CA ILE A 117 0.86 -14.17 -8.80
C ILE A 117 0.05 -14.16 -7.49
N ASN A 118 -0.88 -13.21 -7.35
CA ASN A 118 -1.78 -13.18 -6.21
C ASN A 118 -3.21 -12.82 -6.61
N ARG A 119 -4.15 -13.35 -5.82
CA ARG A 119 -5.58 -13.08 -5.90
C ARG A 119 -6.15 -12.76 -4.53
N LEU A 120 -5.50 -11.86 -3.79
CA LEU A 120 -5.78 -11.65 -2.37
C LEU A 120 -7.17 -11.08 -2.07
N GLY A 121 -7.65 -10.11 -2.88
CA GLY A 121 -8.95 -9.47 -2.68
C GLY A 121 -9.04 -8.60 -1.42
N PHE A 122 -8.03 -7.75 -1.19
CA PHE A 122 -7.97 -6.80 -0.05
C PHE A 122 -8.24 -7.41 1.33
N ASN A 123 -7.58 -8.49 1.71
CA ASN A 123 -7.68 -9.01 3.07
C ASN A 123 -7.04 -8.05 4.10
N ASN A 124 -7.83 -7.51 5.02
CA ASN A 124 -7.38 -6.53 6.02
C ASN A 124 -8.34 -6.46 7.23
N ASP A 125 -7.88 -5.81 8.30
CA ASP A 125 -8.58 -5.74 9.58
C ASP A 125 -9.58 -4.56 9.67
N GLY A 126 -9.77 -3.82 8.58
CA GLY A 126 -10.67 -2.66 8.48
C GLY A 126 -10.02 -1.35 8.96
N ALA A 127 -10.56 -0.24 8.48
CA ALA A 127 -9.98 1.09 8.69
C ALA A 127 -9.81 1.45 10.17
N LYS A 128 -10.85 1.21 10.98
CA LYS A 128 -10.82 1.51 12.42
C LYS A 128 -9.63 0.85 13.14
N VAL A 129 -9.42 -0.45 12.92
CA VAL A 129 -8.36 -1.22 13.60
C VAL A 129 -6.98 -0.78 13.13
N VAL A 130 -6.81 -0.58 11.82
CA VAL A 130 -5.50 -0.19 11.27
C VAL A 130 -5.12 1.24 11.70
N VAL A 131 -6.08 2.16 11.73
CA VAL A 131 -5.87 3.54 12.21
C VAL A 131 -5.52 3.58 13.68
N GLU A 132 -6.19 2.77 14.52
CA GLU A 132 -5.83 2.65 15.94
C GLU A 132 -4.40 2.14 16.14
N ARG A 133 -3.91 1.25 15.28
CA ARG A 133 -2.51 0.81 15.32
C ARG A 133 -1.57 1.93 14.92
N LEU A 134 -1.86 2.61 13.81
CA LEU A 134 -1.04 3.71 13.31
C LEU A 134 -0.95 4.87 14.30
N SER A 135 -2.04 5.23 14.97
CA SER A 135 -2.08 6.35 15.93
C SER A 135 -1.25 6.09 17.19
N LYS A 136 -0.97 4.83 17.52
CA LYS A 136 -0.13 4.43 18.66
C LYS A 136 1.37 4.35 18.30
N LEU A 137 1.73 4.52 17.03
CA LEU A 137 3.12 4.45 16.59
C LEU A 137 3.80 5.81 16.72
N ASP A 138 4.95 5.84 17.38
CA ASP A 138 5.96 6.88 17.13
C ASP A 138 6.65 6.57 15.80
N ARG A 139 6.06 7.07 14.71
CA ARG A 139 6.42 6.74 13.31
C ARG A 139 7.86 7.15 13.01
N LYS A 140 8.66 6.22 12.47
CA LYS A 140 10.09 6.45 12.12
C LYS A 140 10.33 6.79 10.65
N CYS A 141 9.28 6.85 9.83
CA CYS A 141 9.33 7.20 8.40
C CYS A 141 7.98 7.81 7.98
N ILE A 142 7.93 8.31 6.74
CA ILE A 142 6.66 8.68 6.09
C ILE A 142 5.77 7.43 5.95
N VAL A 143 4.48 7.57 6.25
CA VAL A 143 3.48 6.51 6.13
C VAL A 143 2.41 6.92 5.12
N GLY A 144 2.39 6.21 4.00
CA GLY A 144 1.27 6.23 3.07
C GLY A 144 0.17 5.29 3.53
N VAL A 145 -1.09 5.66 3.32
CA VAL A 145 -2.22 4.76 3.55
C VAL A 145 -2.96 4.52 2.24
N ASN A 146 -2.91 3.27 1.77
CA ASN A 146 -3.58 2.81 0.57
C ASN A 146 -5.00 2.35 0.91
N ILE A 147 -6.01 2.92 0.24
CA ILE A 147 -7.43 2.64 0.47
C ILE A 147 -8.09 2.02 -0.76
N GLY A 148 -9.09 1.17 -0.53
CA GLY A 148 -9.88 0.50 -1.56
C GLY A 148 -11.29 0.25 -1.05
N LYS A 149 -12.24 -0.03 -1.96
CA LYS A 149 -13.60 -0.40 -1.53
C LYS A 149 -13.69 -1.82 -0.98
N ASN A 150 -14.63 -2.03 -0.06
CA ASN A 150 -15.03 -3.37 0.36
C ASN A 150 -15.55 -4.22 -0.81
N LYS A 151 -15.30 -5.54 -0.78
CA LYS A 151 -15.63 -6.45 -1.91
C LYS A 151 -17.12 -6.45 -2.27
N ASN A 152 -17.99 -6.38 -1.27
CA ASN A 152 -19.45 -6.47 -1.41
C ASN A 152 -20.14 -5.13 -1.72
N VAL A 153 -19.40 -4.02 -1.76
CA VAL A 153 -19.94 -2.71 -2.12
C VAL A 153 -20.00 -2.60 -3.64
N PRO A 154 -21.16 -2.31 -4.25
CA PRO A 154 -21.25 -2.09 -5.69
C PRO A 154 -20.57 -0.76 -6.13
N ASN A 155 -20.36 -0.55 -7.43
CA ASN A 155 -19.57 0.60 -7.91
C ASN A 155 -20.29 1.95 -7.75
N ASP A 156 -21.61 1.97 -7.80
CA ASP A 156 -22.48 3.12 -7.53
C ASP A 156 -22.41 3.59 -6.06
N GLU A 157 -22.10 2.68 -5.13
CA GLU A 157 -21.83 3.00 -3.72
C GLU A 157 -20.33 3.19 -3.41
N ALA A 158 -19.45 3.10 -4.42
CA ALA A 158 -18.01 3.13 -4.19
C ALA A 158 -17.54 4.45 -3.57
N VAL A 159 -18.07 5.59 -4.04
CA VAL A 159 -17.67 6.93 -3.58
C VAL A 159 -17.87 7.06 -2.07
N GLU A 160 -19.05 6.71 -1.57
CA GLU A 160 -19.37 6.75 -0.13
C GLU A 160 -18.47 5.81 0.69
N ASN A 161 -18.19 4.62 0.17
CA ASN A 161 -17.29 3.68 0.85
C ASN A 161 -15.83 4.18 0.90
N TYR A 162 -15.35 4.80 -0.18
CA TYR A 162 -14.04 5.45 -0.22
C TYR A 162 -13.98 6.65 0.72
N LEU A 163 -15.00 7.52 0.73
CA LEU A 163 -15.08 8.67 1.64
C LEU A 163 -15.04 8.23 3.09
N ALA A 164 -15.89 7.27 3.47
CA ALA A 164 -15.89 6.75 4.83
C ALA A 164 -14.53 6.16 5.23
N THR A 165 -13.90 5.38 4.34
CA THR A 165 -12.54 4.86 4.57
C THR A 165 -11.52 5.98 4.69
N PHE A 166 -11.61 6.99 3.82
CA PHE A 166 -10.73 8.15 3.76
C PHE A 166 -10.77 8.95 5.06
N GLU A 167 -11.96 9.23 5.60
CA GLU A 167 -12.12 9.95 6.86
C GLU A 167 -11.46 9.23 8.04
N TYR A 168 -11.58 7.90 8.10
CA TYR A 168 -10.88 7.12 9.13
C TYR A 168 -9.36 7.25 9.00
N VAL A 169 -8.81 7.09 7.79
CA VAL A 169 -7.36 6.98 7.61
C VAL A 169 -6.64 8.32 7.54
N HIS A 170 -7.36 9.38 7.13
CA HIS A 170 -6.80 10.71 6.92
C HIS A 170 -5.95 11.18 8.09
N PRO A 171 -6.39 11.19 9.37
CA PRO A 171 -5.58 11.69 10.47
C PRO A 171 -4.27 10.92 10.68
N ALA A 172 -4.21 9.63 10.34
CA ALA A 172 -3.04 8.77 10.55
C ALA A 172 -2.06 8.71 9.37
N ALA A 173 -2.47 9.19 8.20
CA ALA A 173 -1.69 9.14 6.96
C ALA A 173 -0.83 10.38 6.75
N ASP A 174 0.37 10.25 6.17
CA ASP A 174 1.11 11.38 5.61
C ASP A 174 0.69 11.66 4.15
N TYR A 175 0.31 10.61 3.42
CA TYR A 175 -0.40 10.69 2.15
C TYR A 175 -1.42 9.55 2.04
N VAL A 176 -2.47 9.74 1.22
CA VAL A 176 -3.47 8.71 0.95
C VAL A 176 -3.39 8.27 -0.50
N ALA A 177 -3.31 6.95 -0.74
CA ALA A 177 -3.31 6.37 -2.07
C ALA A 177 -4.66 5.69 -2.37
N VAL A 178 -5.38 6.18 -3.39
CA VAL A 178 -6.65 5.63 -3.86
C VAL A 178 -6.36 4.49 -4.83
N ASN A 179 -6.72 3.26 -4.45
CA ASN A 179 -6.44 2.05 -5.24
C ASN A 179 -7.65 1.59 -6.05
N ILE A 180 -7.65 1.96 -7.33
CA ILE A 180 -8.67 1.59 -8.32
C ILE A 180 -8.19 0.50 -9.29
N SER A 181 -7.06 -0.16 -9.00
CA SER A 181 -6.32 -0.97 -9.99
C SER A 181 -6.18 -2.45 -9.66
N SER A 182 -6.64 -2.89 -8.48
CA SER A 182 -6.61 -4.31 -8.11
C SER A 182 -7.43 -5.17 -9.09
N PRO A 183 -6.85 -6.21 -9.71
CA PRO A 183 -7.61 -7.17 -10.52
C PRO A 183 -8.44 -8.15 -9.68
N ASN A 184 -8.30 -8.10 -8.35
CA ASN A 184 -8.78 -9.14 -7.43
C ASN A 184 -10.08 -8.77 -6.71
N THR A 185 -10.61 -7.57 -6.99
CA THR A 185 -11.86 -7.05 -6.46
C THR A 185 -12.80 -6.85 -7.66
N PRO A 186 -13.97 -7.50 -7.70
CA PRO A 186 -14.87 -7.43 -8.85
C PRO A 186 -15.19 -5.99 -9.25
N ASN A 187 -15.10 -5.73 -10.56
CA ASN A 187 -15.45 -4.48 -11.23
C ASN A 187 -14.67 -3.24 -10.75
N LEU A 188 -13.63 -3.39 -9.91
CA LEU A 188 -12.90 -2.26 -9.35
C LEU A 188 -12.19 -1.43 -10.43
N ARG A 189 -11.64 -2.10 -11.45
CA ARG A 189 -10.92 -1.43 -12.55
C ARG A 189 -11.83 -0.57 -13.42
N GLU A 190 -13.15 -0.76 -13.37
CA GLU A 190 -14.10 0.12 -14.05
C GLU A 190 -14.15 1.53 -13.43
N LEU A 191 -13.70 1.69 -12.19
CA LEU A 191 -13.52 3.01 -11.56
C LEU A 191 -12.38 3.83 -12.19
N GLN A 192 -11.56 3.22 -13.07
CA GLN A 192 -10.56 3.94 -13.86
C GLN A 192 -11.17 4.68 -15.06
N ARG A 193 -12.42 4.40 -15.43
CA ARG A 193 -13.13 5.16 -16.46
C ARG A 193 -13.30 6.61 -16.03
N THR A 194 -13.20 7.52 -16.98
CA THR A 194 -13.12 8.98 -16.76
C THR A 194 -14.19 9.50 -15.83
N GLU A 195 -15.46 9.13 -16.06
CA GLU A 195 -16.61 9.64 -15.29
C GLU A 195 -16.57 9.17 -13.83
N ASN A 196 -16.35 7.87 -13.63
CA ASN A 196 -16.25 7.28 -12.28
C ASN A 196 -15.06 7.85 -11.51
N LEU A 197 -13.92 8.02 -12.19
CA LEU A 197 -12.73 8.58 -11.57
C LEU A 197 -12.91 10.06 -11.22
N ASP A 198 -13.60 10.81 -12.08
CA ASP A 198 -13.90 12.23 -11.87
C ASP A 198 -14.77 12.44 -10.64
N GLU A 199 -15.83 11.65 -10.52
CA GLU A 199 -16.72 11.68 -9.37
C GLU A 199 -15.97 11.30 -8.07
N LEU A 200 -15.24 10.18 -8.10
CA LEU A 200 -14.51 9.68 -6.94
C LEU A 200 -13.45 10.66 -6.44
N LEU A 201 -12.62 11.19 -7.34
CA LEU A 201 -11.54 12.12 -6.96
C LEU A 201 -12.09 13.49 -6.56
N GLY A 202 -13.18 13.96 -7.19
CA GLY A 202 -13.85 15.19 -6.80
C GLY A 202 -14.36 15.12 -5.37
N ALA A 203 -15.04 14.03 -5.01
CA ALA A 203 -15.55 13.80 -3.67
C ALA A 203 -14.42 13.71 -2.63
N LEU A 204 -13.40 12.87 -2.89
CA LEU A 204 -12.27 12.69 -1.99
C LEU A 204 -11.47 13.98 -1.80
N GLN A 205 -11.18 14.72 -2.87
CA GLN A 205 -10.40 15.95 -2.78
C GLN A 205 -11.19 17.06 -2.05
N LYS A 206 -12.50 17.17 -2.27
CA LYS A 206 -13.35 18.09 -1.50
C LYS A 206 -13.25 17.77 -0.01
N ARG A 207 -13.41 16.51 0.36
CA ARG A 207 -13.32 16.08 1.77
C ARG A 207 -11.92 16.30 2.35
N ASN A 208 -10.87 16.08 1.57
CA ASN A 208 -9.48 16.32 1.95
C ASN A 208 -9.21 17.79 2.31
N LEU A 209 -9.82 18.74 1.59
CA LEU A 209 -9.73 20.16 1.90
C LEU A 209 -10.41 20.50 3.24
N GLU A 210 -11.56 19.88 3.53
CA GLU A 210 -12.31 20.07 4.77
C GLU A 210 -11.57 19.53 6.02
N LEU A 211 -10.84 18.42 5.86
CA LEU A 211 -10.12 17.75 6.97
C LEU A 211 -8.71 18.29 7.21
N GLY A 212 -8.20 19.14 6.31
CA GLY A 212 -6.80 19.57 6.28
C GLY A 212 -6.04 18.84 5.19
N LEU A 213 -5.68 19.56 4.14
CA LEU A 213 -5.14 19.02 2.89
C LEU A 213 -3.93 18.10 3.12
N LYS A 214 -4.06 16.84 2.71
CA LYS A 214 -2.96 15.87 2.60
C LYS A 214 -2.74 15.46 1.14
N PRO A 215 -1.54 15.01 0.75
CA PRO A 215 -1.33 14.48 -0.59
C PRO A 215 -2.25 13.29 -0.88
N LEU A 216 -3.09 13.45 -1.90
CA LEU A 216 -3.91 12.37 -2.47
C LEU A 216 -3.19 11.84 -3.71
N LEU A 217 -2.97 10.54 -3.78
CA LEU A 217 -2.35 9.84 -4.91
C LEU A 217 -3.33 8.81 -5.48
N VAL A 218 -3.17 8.46 -6.76
CA VAL A 218 -3.98 7.42 -7.42
C VAL A 218 -3.08 6.28 -7.89
N LYS A 219 -3.43 5.03 -7.56
CA LYS A 219 -2.69 3.84 -7.98
C LYS A 219 -3.38 3.17 -9.18
N ILE A 220 -2.71 3.15 -10.32
CA ILE A 220 -3.26 2.68 -11.61
C ILE A 220 -2.76 1.28 -12.00
N ALA A 221 -3.54 0.60 -12.84
CA ALA A 221 -3.14 -0.68 -13.44
C ALA A 221 -2.11 -0.44 -14.56
N PRO A 222 -1.22 -1.40 -14.82
CA PRO A 222 -0.35 -1.33 -16.00
C PRO A 222 -1.10 -1.67 -17.30
N ASP A 223 -2.25 -2.34 -17.18
CA ASP A 223 -3.05 -2.86 -18.30
C ASP A 223 -4.02 -1.78 -18.82
N LEU A 224 -3.47 -0.66 -19.33
CA LEU A 224 -4.21 0.50 -19.84
C LEU A 224 -3.65 0.90 -21.20
N SER A 225 -4.52 1.34 -22.11
CA SER A 225 -4.12 1.99 -23.36
C SER A 225 -3.63 3.42 -23.12
N ASP A 226 -2.86 3.96 -24.06
CA ASP A 226 -2.35 5.34 -23.98
C ASP A 226 -3.49 6.37 -23.80
N SER A 227 -4.62 6.17 -24.47
CA SER A 227 -5.81 7.03 -24.33
C SER A 227 -6.49 6.93 -22.96
N GLU A 228 -6.46 5.75 -22.33
CA GLU A 228 -6.96 5.59 -20.96
C GLU A 228 -6.03 6.28 -19.97
N VAL A 229 -4.71 6.16 -20.15
CA VAL A 229 -3.71 6.86 -19.33
C VAL A 229 -3.88 8.38 -19.46
N GLU A 230 -4.04 8.91 -20.67
CA GLU A 230 -4.27 10.34 -20.90
C GLU A 230 -5.54 10.83 -20.19
N SER A 231 -6.63 10.08 -20.31
CA SER A 231 -7.89 10.40 -19.64
C SER A 231 -7.74 10.45 -18.11
N ILE A 232 -7.05 9.47 -17.52
CA ILE A 232 -6.75 9.45 -16.08
C ILE A 232 -5.91 10.66 -15.66
N VAL A 233 -4.90 11.02 -16.45
CA VAL A 233 -4.04 12.19 -16.17
C VAL A 233 -4.85 13.49 -16.21
N ILE A 234 -5.75 13.65 -17.18
CA ILE A 234 -6.63 14.82 -17.27
C ILE A 234 -7.48 14.95 -15.99
N VAL A 235 -8.12 13.86 -15.55
CA VAL A 235 -8.94 13.86 -14.33
C VAL A 235 -8.10 14.14 -13.08
N CYS A 236 -6.93 13.50 -12.95
CA CYS A 236 -6.01 13.75 -11.84
C CYS A 236 -5.58 15.21 -11.75
N ARG A 237 -5.29 15.85 -12.91
CA ARG A 237 -4.93 17.28 -12.96
C ARG A 237 -6.11 18.18 -12.62
N LYS A 238 -7.32 17.86 -13.11
CA LYS A 238 -8.56 18.59 -12.80
C LYS A 238 -8.78 18.67 -11.28
N HIS A 239 -8.62 17.56 -10.58
CA HIS A 239 -8.80 17.47 -9.12
C HIS A 239 -7.54 17.76 -8.31
N LYS A 240 -6.44 18.20 -8.94
CA LYS A 240 -5.17 18.52 -8.26
C LYS A 240 -4.66 17.38 -7.37
N VAL A 241 -4.79 16.13 -7.83
CA VAL A 241 -4.17 14.96 -7.20
C VAL A 241 -2.66 15.18 -7.17
N ALA A 242 -2.03 14.87 -6.05
CA ALA A 242 -0.61 15.16 -5.82
C ALA A 242 0.31 14.29 -6.67
N GLY A 243 -0.09 13.05 -6.99
CA GLY A 243 0.69 12.15 -7.84
C GLY A 243 0.00 10.84 -8.20
N MET A 244 0.70 10.01 -8.96
CA MET A 244 0.24 8.69 -9.38
C MET A 244 1.25 7.62 -8.97
N ILE A 245 0.75 6.45 -8.59
CA ILE A 245 1.55 5.27 -8.29
C ILE A 245 1.41 4.33 -9.49
N ALA A 246 2.46 4.32 -10.33
CA ALA A 246 2.59 3.46 -11.49
C ALA A 246 3.63 2.36 -11.18
N THR A 247 3.28 1.08 -11.09
CA THR A 247 1.96 0.46 -11.38
C THR A 247 1.55 -0.57 -10.32
N ASN A 248 0.29 -1.01 -10.40
CA ASN A 248 -0.17 -2.23 -9.73
C ASN A 248 0.23 -3.48 -10.55
N THR A 249 -0.26 -4.66 -10.16
CA THR A 249 0.00 -5.93 -10.86
C THR A 249 -0.71 -6.02 -12.21
N THR A 250 -0.07 -6.68 -13.19
CA THR A 250 -0.63 -6.95 -14.52
C THR A 250 -1.48 -8.23 -14.56
N ILE A 251 -2.47 -8.26 -15.45
CA ILE A 251 -3.17 -9.48 -15.86
C ILE A 251 -2.52 -10.17 -17.06
N SER A 252 -1.65 -9.47 -17.80
CA SER A 252 -0.88 -10.02 -18.90
C SER A 252 0.09 -11.12 -18.44
N ARG A 253 0.39 -12.03 -19.36
CA ARG A 253 1.40 -13.09 -19.22
C ARG A 253 2.44 -13.04 -20.35
N GLU A 254 2.33 -12.04 -21.22
CA GLU A 254 3.28 -11.72 -22.28
C GLU A 254 4.38 -10.78 -21.78
#